data_AF-A0A9W8D426-F1
#
_entry.id   AF-A0A9W8D426-F1
#
_cell.length_a   1.000
_cell.length_b   1.000
_cell.length_c   1.000
_cell.angle_alpha   90.00
_cell.angle_beta   90.00
_cell.angle_gamma   90.00
#
_symmetry.space_group_name_H-M   'P 1'
#
loop_
_entity.id
_entity.type
_entity.pdbx_description
1 polymer ?
#
loop_
_entity_poly.entity_id
_entity_poly.type
_entity_poly.pdbx_seq_one_letter_code
_entity_poly.pdbx_strand_id
1 'polypeptide(L)'
;SCIYRLLKRYFRSEPYYIDLVELIHETSYQTELGQMVDLLTAPENDINLDRFSIEKHAYIVEYKTAYYSFYLPVAMALMMTGTPVESPVYQVAKDILIPLGVYFQVQDDYLDCYGEPELIGKIGTDIEDNKCSWLVVQALDRVSAEQRNVLNDNYGRKQPAVHAERVKELYKELDIEGVYKAYEDKAISELEDKIAKVDESLVPRAVFTAFLNKVAKRTK
;
A
#
# COMPACT_ATOMS: atom_id res chain seq x y z
N SER A 1 23.52 4.23 -5.32
CA SER A 1 22.82 3.25 -4.47
C SER A 1 23.81 2.21 -3.93
N CYS A 2 23.77 1.91 -2.62
CA CYS A 2 24.61 0.86 -1.99
C CYS A 2 24.19 -0.56 -2.38
N ILE A 3 22.96 -0.75 -2.85
CA ILE A 3 22.37 -2.06 -3.18
C ILE A 3 23.25 -2.81 -4.20
N TYR A 4 23.56 -2.19 -5.34
CA TYR A 4 24.36 -2.82 -6.40
C TYR A 4 25.81 -3.12 -5.98
N ARG A 5 26.36 -2.37 -5.02
CA ARG A 5 27.69 -2.66 -4.44
C ARG A 5 27.64 -3.94 -3.61
N LEU A 6 26.57 -4.15 -2.85
CA LEU A 6 26.36 -5.36 -2.05
C LEU A 6 26.07 -6.56 -2.96
N LEU A 7 25.15 -6.43 -3.93
CA LEU A 7 24.86 -7.49 -4.90
C LEU A 7 26.14 -7.96 -5.60
N LYS A 8 26.93 -7.02 -6.13
CA LYS A 8 28.19 -7.33 -6.81
C LYS A 8 29.24 -7.94 -5.88
N ARG A 9 29.28 -7.54 -4.60
CA ARG A 9 30.27 -8.04 -3.65
C ARG A 9 29.98 -9.48 -3.24
N TYR A 10 28.71 -9.79 -2.99
CA TYR A 10 28.33 -11.06 -2.35
C TYR A 10 27.74 -12.09 -3.31
N PHE A 11 27.17 -11.66 -4.44
CA PHE A 11 26.38 -12.55 -5.31
C PHE A 11 26.87 -12.58 -6.76
N ARG A 12 27.94 -11.87 -7.15
CA ARG A 12 28.37 -11.77 -8.56
C ARG A 12 28.73 -13.11 -9.21
N SER A 13 29.13 -14.11 -8.43
CA SER A 13 29.43 -15.46 -8.91
C SER A 13 28.22 -16.39 -8.93
N GLU A 14 27.10 -15.98 -8.36
CA GLU A 14 25.90 -16.80 -8.29
C GLU A 14 25.18 -16.85 -9.65
N PRO A 15 24.57 -17.99 -10.01
CA PRO A 15 23.88 -18.12 -11.29
C PRO A 15 22.70 -17.15 -11.45
N TYR A 16 22.05 -16.79 -10.33
CA TYR A 16 20.91 -15.86 -10.27
C TYR A 16 21.32 -14.39 -10.09
N TYR A 17 22.61 -14.04 -10.23
CA TYR A 17 23.10 -12.68 -10.02
C TYR A 17 22.40 -11.66 -10.90
N ILE A 18 22.26 -11.96 -12.19
CA ILE A 18 21.66 -11.03 -13.14
C ILE A 18 20.17 -10.87 -12.88
N ASP A 19 19.48 -11.96 -12.54
CA ASP A 19 18.05 -11.94 -12.20
C ASP A 19 17.77 -11.06 -10.98
N LEU A 20 18.63 -11.10 -9.95
CA LEU A 20 18.52 -10.21 -8.79
C LEU A 20 18.71 -8.74 -9.16
N VAL A 21 19.66 -8.44 -10.06
CA VAL A 21 19.91 -7.08 -10.52
C VAL A 21 18.72 -6.56 -11.33
N GLU A 22 18.21 -7.36 -12.25
CA GLU A 22 17.04 -7.02 -13.09
C GLU A 22 15.78 -6.85 -12.26
N LEU A 23 15.51 -7.75 -11.31
CA LEU A 23 14.37 -7.66 -10.40
C LEU A 23 14.39 -6.35 -9.58
N ILE A 24 15.56 -5.98 -9.04
CA ILE A 24 15.70 -4.73 -8.27
C ILE A 24 15.51 -3.51 -9.16
N HIS A 25 16.02 -3.53 -10.40
CA HIS A 25 15.79 -2.45 -11.35
C HIS A 25 14.32 -2.31 -11.72
N GLU A 26 13.64 -3.41 -12.03
CA GLU A 26 12.22 -3.43 -12.36
C GLU A 26 11.37 -2.92 -11.19
N THR A 27 11.61 -3.43 -9.98
CA THR A 27 10.88 -2.96 -8.80
C THR A 27 11.17 -1.49 -8.49
N SER A 28 12.41 -1.01 -8.69
CA SER A 28 12.72 0.42 -8.54
C SER A 28 11.92 1.27 -9.53
N TYR A 29 11.86 0.85 -10.79
CA TYR A 29 11.07 1.52 -11.82
C TYR A 29 9.58 1.54 -11.48
N GLN A 30 9.02 0.42 -11.03
CA GLN A 30 7.62 0.34 -10.59
C GLN A 30 7.35 1.31 -9.43
N THR A 31 8.23 1.37 -8.44
CA THR A 31 8.11 2.31 -7.32
C THR A 31 8.21 3.77 -7.77
N GLU A 32 9.10 4.08 -8.70
CA GLU A 32 9.22 5.41 -9.30
C GLU A 32 7.95 5.82 -10.06
N LEU A 33 7.32 4.90 -10.80
CA LEU A 33 6.03 5.14 -11.47
C LEU A 33 4.91 5.43 -10.46
N GLY A 34 4.80 4.61 -9.40
CA GLY A 34 3.82 4.83 -8.35
C GLY A 34 4.01 6.18 -7.65
N GLN A 35 5.27 6.53 -7.33
CA GLN A 35 5.63 7.82 -6.74
C GLN A 35 5.32 8.99 -7.68
N MET A 36 5.56 8.85 -8.98
CA MET A 36 5.22 9.87 -9.96
C MET A 36 3.71 10.12 -10.00
N VAL A 37 2.89 9.06 -10.05
CA VAL A 37 1.42 9.20 -10.07
C VAL A 37 0.91 9.81 -8.75
N ASP A 38 1.49 9.45 -7.61
CA ASP A 38 1.18 10.05 -6.30
C ASP A 38 1.38 11.58 -6.32
N LEU A 39 2.56 12.02 -6.75
CA LEU A 39 2.90 13.45 -6.81
C LEU A 39 2.06 14.24 -7.82
N LEU A 40 1.73 13.63 -8.97
CA LEU A 40 0.88 14.26 -9.99
C LEU A 40 -0.59 14.32 -9.57
N THR A 41 -1.05 13.35 -8.78
CA THR A 41 -2.43 13.29 -8.29
C THR A 41 -2.68 14.31 -7.19
N ALA A 42 -1.70 14.51 -6.31
CA ALA A 42 -1.78 15.31 -5.10
C ALA A 42 -0.71 16.43 -5.02
N PRO A 43 -0.66 17.39 -5.97
CA PRO A 43 0.29 18.49 -5.89
C PRO A 43 -0.04 19.42 -4.72
N GLU A 44 0.96 19.80 -3.92
CA GLU A 44 0.77 20.61 -2.70
C GLU A 44 0.14 22.00 -2.95
N ASN A 45 0.40 22.59 -4.12
CA ASN A 45 -0.02 23.96 -4.44
C ASN A 45 -1.31 24.04 -5.28
N ASP A 46 -1.94 22.90 -5.57
CA ASP A 46 -3.11 22.82 -6.45
C ASP A 46 -4.06 21.71 -5.98
N ILE A 47 -4.81 22.05 -4.92
CA ILE A 47 -5.78 21.16 -4.29
C ILE A 47 -6.98 20.98 -5.21
N ASN A 48 -7.16 19.78 -5.73
CA ASN A 48 -8.30 19.41 -6.56
C ASN A 48 -8.69 17.96 -6.29
N LEU A 49 -9.76 17.76 -5.50
CA LEU A 49 -10.25 16.45 -5.11
C LEU A 49 -10.88 15.67 -6.27
N ASP A 50 -11.22 16.30 -7.39
CA ASP A 50 -11.69 15.61 -8.60
C ASP A 50 -10.58 14.77 -9.25
N ARG A 51 -9.32 15.00 -8.85
CA ARG A 51 -8.20 14.14 -9.26
C ARG A 51 -8.16 12.83 -8.50
N PHE A 52 -8.84 12.72 -7.37
CA PHE A 52 -8.78 11.52 -6.53
C PHE A 52 -9.82 10.50 -7.00
N SER A 53 -9.41 9.24 -7.09
CA SER A 53 -10.30 8.13 -7.41
C SER A 53 -9.75 6.85 -6.81
N ILE A 54 -10.61 5.85 -6.62
CA ILE A 54 -10.19 4.55 -6.10
C ILE A 54 -9.21 3.85 -7.03
N GLU A 55 -9.33 4.03 -8.35
CA GLU A 55 -8.41 3.46 -9.34
C GLU A 55 -7.01 4.06 -9.24
N LYS A 56 -6.92 5.39 -9.02
CA LYS A 56 -5.63 6.05 -8.82
C LYS A 56 -5.00 5.67 -7.49
N HIS A 57 -5.79 5.63 -6.41
CA HIS A 57 -5.32 5.12 -5.12
C HIS A 57 -4.76 3.71 -5.29
N ALA A 58 -5.53 2.79 -5.87
CA ALA A 58 -5.11 1.41 -6.11
C ALA A 58 -3.80 1.32 -6.91
N TYR A 59 -3.67 2.11 -7.99
CA TYR A 59 -2.44 2.16 -8.79
C TYR A 59 -1.25 2.68 -7.97
N ILE A 60 -1.44 3.78 -7.23
CA ILE A 60 -0.39 4.37 -6.40
C ILE A 60 0.09 3.32 -5.38
N VAL A 61 -0.82 2.72 -4.62
CA VAL A 61 -0.42 1.79 -3.53
C VAL A 61 0.19 0.50 -4.06
N GLU A 62 -0.30 -0.03 -5.18
CA GLU A 62 0.26 -1.20 -5.85
C GLU A 62 1.72 -0.93 -6.26
N TYR A 63 1.96 0.14 -7.01
CA TYR A 63 3.27 0.42 -7.61
C TYR A 63 4.26 1.02 -6.63
N LYS A 64 3.82 2.01 -5.84
CA LYS A 64 4.65 2.73 -4.89
C LYS A 64 5.04 1.87 -3.70
N THR A 65 4.18 0.96 -3.24
CA THR A 65 4.39 0.24 -1.97
C THR A 65 4.45 -1.28 -2.14
N ALA A 66 3.48 -1.91 -2.84
CA ALA A 66 3.31 -3.35 -2.77
C ALA A 66 4.47 -4.15 -3.39
N TYR A 67 4.97 -3.73 -4.55
CA TYR A 67 6.07 -4.44 -5.22
C TYR A 67 7.35 -4.50 -4.38
N TYR A 68 7.84 -3.36 -3.88
CA TYR A 68 9.11 -3.33 -3.15
C TYR A 68 9.00 -3.84 -1.70
N SER A 69 7.84 -3.66 -1.05
CA SER A 69 7.67 -4.00 0.36
C SER A 69 7.30 -5.48 0.57
N PHE A 70 6.53 -6.07 -0.36
CA PHE A 70 5.98 -7.41 -0.18
C PHE A 70 6.50 -8.41 -1.22
N TYR A 71 6.42 -8.09 -2.50
CA TYR A 71 6.81 -9.03 -3.56
C TYR A 71 8.33 -9.20 -3.65
N LEU A 72 9.09 -8.12 -3.71
CA LEU A 72 10.55 -8.12 -3.92
C LEU A 72 11.29 -9.02 -2.91
N PRO A 73 11.06 -8.94 -1.59
CA PRO A 73 11.76 -9.81 -0.63
C PRO A 73 11.54 -11.31 -0.89
N VAL A 74 10.32 -11.71 -1.26
CA VAL A 74 9.98 -13.11 -1.52
C VAL A 74 10.53 -13.55 -2.89
N ALA A 75 10.42 -12.72 -3.92
CA ALA A 75 10.97 -13.00 -5.24
C ALA A 75 12.50 -13.18 -5.20
N MET A 76 13.20 -12.32 -4.46
CA MET A 76 14.65 -12.47 -4.22
C MET A 76 14.96 -13.80 -3.51
N ALA A 77 14.18 -14.17 -2.48
CA ALA A 77 14.38 -15.43 -1.77
C ALA A 77 14.18 -16.64 -2.70
N LEU A 78 13.14 -16.63 -3.55
CA LEU A 78 12.89 -17.68 -4.54
C LEU A 78 14.08 -17.85 -5.49
N MET A 79 14.60 -16.74 -6.04
CA MET A 79 15.80 -16.76 -6.91
C MET A 79 17.01 -17.35 -6.18
N MET A 80 17.24 -16.95 -4.92
CA MET A 80 18.34 -17.45 -4.10
C MET A 80 18.21 -18.94 -3.73
N THR A 81 16.99 -19.49 -3.75
CA THR A 81 16.75 -20.94 -3.59
C THR A 81 16.85 -21.73 -4.91
N GLY A 82 17.21 -21.07 -6.02
CA GLY A 82 17.37 -21.71 -7.33
C GLY A 82 16.06 -21.94 -8.08
N THR A 83 14.98 -21.26 -7.70
CA THR A 83 13.71 -21.31 -8.43
C THR A 83 13.85 -20.63 -9.80
N PRO A 84 13.64 -21.33 -10.94
CA PRO A 84 13.72 -20.74 -12.27
C PRO A 84 12.74 -19.57 -12.45
N VAL A 85 13.17 -18.48 -13.08
CA VAL A 85 12.39 -17.23 -13.22
C VAL A 85 11.04 -17.41 -13.95
N GLU A 86 10.92 -18.44 -14.79
CA GLU A 86 9.69 -18.81 -15.51
C GLU A 86 8.73 -19.65 -14.66
N SER A 87 9.12 -20.00 -13.42
CA SER A 87 8.29 -20.80 -12.54
C SER A 87 6.97 -20.09 -12.22
N PRO A 88 5.82 -20.80 -12.25
CA PRO A 88 4.52 -20.22 -11.92
C PRO A 88 4.44 -19.66 -10.50
N VAL A 89 5.35 -20.06 -9.61
CA VAL A 89 5.41 -19.59 -8.22
C VAL A 89 5.60 -18.08 -8.10
N TYR A 90 6.27 -17.43 -9.05
CA TYR A 90 6.40 -15.97 -9.05
C TYR A 90 5.05 -15.29 -9.27
N GLN A 91 4.19 -15.87 -10.12
CA GLN A 91 2.84 -15.34 -10.31
C GLN A 91 1.97 -15.61 -9.08
N VAL A 92 2.04 -16.82 -8.50
CA VAL A 92 1.37 -17.14 -7.23
C VAL A 92 1.77 -16.15 -6.13
N ALA A 93 3.06 -15.83 -6.03
CA ALA A 93 3.57 -14.85 -5.09
C ALA A 93 3.01 -13.45 -5.35
N LYS A 94 2.95 -12.99 -6.61
CA LYS A 94 2.32 -11.70 -6.97
C LYS A 94 0.84 -11.66 -6.60
N ASP A 95 0.09 -12.70 -6.94
CA ASP A 95 -1.38 -12.80 -6.73
C ASP A 95 -1.81 -12.74 -5.26
N ILE A 96 -0.85 -12.93 -4.33
CA ILE A 96 -1.03 -12.85 -2.88
C ILE A 96 -0.36 -11.59 -2.31
N LEU A 97 0.92 -11.36 -2.63
CA LEU A 97 1.73 -10.32 -2.00
C LEU A 97 1.38 -8.92 -2.48
N ILE A 98 0.92 -8.77 -3.73
CA ILE A 98 0.48 -7.46 -4.23
C ILE A 98 -0.81 -7.03 -3.52
N PRO A 99 -1.90 -7.83 -3.49
CA PRO A 99 -3.09 -7.47 -2.71
C PRO A 99 -2.80 -7.30 -1.20
N LEU A 100 -1.89 -8.09 -0.63
CA LEU A 100 -1.45 -7.90 0.76
C LEU A 100 -0.80 -6.52 0.98
N GLY A 101 0.04 -6.08 0.03
CA GLY A 101 0.66 -4.76 0.08
C GLY A 101 -0.33 -3.61 -0.12
N VAL A 102 -1.35 -3.81 -0.96
CA VAL A 102 -2.48 -2.87 -1.08
C VAL A 102 -3.22 -2.74 0.25
N TYR A 103 -3.59 -3.86 0.87
CA TYR A 103 -4.24 -3.88 2.18
C TYR A 103 -3.38 -3.19 3.25
N PHE A 104 -2.07 -3.47 3.29
CA PHE A 104 -1.15 -2.83 4.22
C PHE A 104 -1.17 -1.30 4.12
N GLN A 105 -1.23 -0.76 2.90
CA GLN A 105 -1.27 0.69 2.68
C GLN A 105 -2.65 1.28 3.02
N VAL A 106 -3.75 0.59 2.71
CA VAL A 106 -5.10 1.01 3.14
C VAL A 106 -5.19 1.08 4.67
N GLN A 107 -4.58 0.13 5.36
CA GLN A 107 -4.47 0.14 6.82
C GLN A 107 -3.56 1.26 7.32
N ASP A 108 -2.50 1.62 6.59
CA ASP A 108 -1.64 2.76 6.94
C ASP A 108 -2.41 4.08 6.85
N ASP A 109 -3.14 4.28 5.75
CA ASP A 109 -4.02 5.44 5.53
C ASP A 109 -5.12 5.53 6.62
N TYR A 110 -5.68 4.39 7.05
CA TYR A 110 -6.62 4.33 8.17
C TYR A 110 -5.96 4.73 9.49
N LEU A 111 -4.81 4.14 9.81
CA LEU A 111 -4.08 4.41 11.04
C LEU A 111 -3.61 5.86 11.11
N ASP A 112 -3.24 6.48 10.00
CA ASP A 112 -2.86 7.90 9.95
C ASP A 112 -3.98 8.82 10.48
N CYS A 113 -5.25 8.50 10.20
CA CYS A 113 -6.38 9.29 10.66
C CYS A 113 -6.97 8.83 12.01
N TYR A 114 -7.04 7.53 12.27
CA TYR A 114 -7.79 6.94 13.39
C TYR A 114 -6.92 6.35 14.50
N GLY A 115 -5.63 6.16 14.27
CA GLY A 115 -4.78 5.57 15.27
C GLY A 115 -4.28 6.57 16.30
N GLU A 116 -4.05 6.06 17.51
CA GLU A 116 -3.57 6.87 18.63
C GLU A 116 -2.10 7.28 18.38
N PRO A 117 -1.75 8.58 18.45
CA PRO A 117 -0.40 9.06 18.21
C PRO A 117 0.67 8.37 19.08
N GLU A 118 0.33 7.98 20.31
CA GLU A 118 1.22 7.25 21.23
C GLU A 118 1.56 5.84 20.74
N LEU A 119 0.66 5.20 19.99
CA LEU A 119 0.84 3.85 19.47
C LEU A 119 1.56 3.85 18.11
N ILE A 120 1.23 4.80 17.24
CA ILE A 120 1.81 4.94 15.91
C ILE A 120 3.20 5.61 15.98
N GLY A 121 3.42 6.48 16.96
CA GLY A 121 4.66 7.23 17.13
C GLY A 121 4.78 8.46 16.23
N LYS A 122 3.71 8.81 15.51
CA LYS A 122 3.55 10.04 14.73
C LYS A 122 2.12 10.55 14.82
N ILE A 123 1.96 11.85 14.61
CA ILE A 123 0.66 12.46 14.30
C ILE A 123 0.46 12.29 12.80
N GLY A 124 -0.69 11.76 12.37
CA GLY A 124 -1.00 11.63 10.95
C GLY A 124 -1.23 12.98 10.29
N THR A 125 -0.86 13.07 9.02
CA THR A 125 -0.87 14.33 8.25
C THR A 125 -1.49 14.17 6.86
N ASP A 126 -2.08 13.02 6.53
CA ASP A 126 -2.59 12.75 5.18
C ASP A 126 -3.62 13.79 4.71
N ILE A 127 -4.48 14.25 5.62
CA ILE A 127 -5.50 15.26 5.32
C ILE A 127 -4.83 16.61 5.01
N GLU A 128 -3.88 17.05 5.84
CA GLU A 128 -3.16 18.31 5.69
C GLU A 128 -2.25 18.33 4.47
N ASP A 129 -1.65 17.19 4.13
CA ASP A 129 -0.71 17.00 3.04
C ASP A 129 -1.39 16.74 1.69
N ASN A 130 -2.73 16.88 1.63
CA ASN A 130 -3.52 16.68 0.43
C ASN A 130 -3.31 15.28 -0.19
N LYS A 131 -3.15 14.24 0.63
CA LYS A 131 -2.88 12.89 0.12
C LYS A 131 -4.09 12.31 -0.57
N CYS A 132 -3.88 11.56 -1.64
CA CYS A 132 -4.91 10.70 -2.22
C CYS A 132 -5.03 9.43 -1.37
N SER A 133 -5.41 9.59 -0.08
CA SER A 133 -5.58 8.51 0.90
C SER A 133 -6.83 7.68 0.62
N TRP A 134 -6.85 6.42 1.05
CA TRP A 134 -8.02 5.55 0.94
C TRP A 134 -9.27 6.16 1.59
N LEU A 135 -9.12 6.86 2.71
CA LEU A 135 -10.24 7.44 3.44
C LEU A 135 -10.95 8.53 2.63
N VAL A 136 -10.19 9.41 1.97
CA VAL A 136 -10.77 10.49 1.17
C VAL A 136 -11.46 9.95 -0.08
N VAL A 137 -10.89 8.95 -0.76
CA VAL A 137 -11.56 8.36 -1.93
C VAL A 137 -12.87 7.67 -1.54
N GLN A 138 -12.91 6.97 -0.40
CA GLN A 138 -14.18 6.40 0.09
C GLN A 138 -15.21 7.47 0.47
N ALA A 139 -14.77 8.58 1.07
CA ALA A 139 -15.66 9.68 1.41
C ALA A 139 -16.22 10.36 0.14
N LEU A 140 -15.38 10.63 -0.86
CA LEU A 140 -15.78 11.28 -2.11
C LEU A 140 -16.87 10.51 -2.85
N ASP A 141 -16.91 9.18 -2.74
CA ASP A 141 -17.94 8.32 -3.33
C ASP A 141 -19.28 8.31 -2.55
N ARG A 142 -19.30 8.85 -1.34
CA ARG A 142 -20.44 8.75 -0.40
C ARG A 142 -21.05 10.09 0.01
N VAL A 143 -20.34 11.18 -0.20
CA VAL A 143 -20.80 12.53 0.20
C VAL A 143 -22.01 13.01 -0.60
N SER A 144 -22.91 13.72 0.08
CA SER A 144 -23.88 14.61 -0.58
C SER A 144 -23.18 15.82 -1.23
N ALA A 145 -23.92 16.65 -1.98
CA ALA A 145 -23.39 17.90 -2.53
C ALA A 145 -22.88 18.86 -1.44
N GLU A 146 -23.60 18.96 -0.31
CA GLU A 146 -23.23 19.79 0.83
C GLU A 146 -21.97 19.25 1.53
N GLN A 147 -21.91 17.94 1.75
CA GLN A 147 -20.76 17.27 2.35
C GLN A 147 -19.52 17.33 1.43
N ARG A 148 -19.72 17.31 0.11
CA ARG A 148 -18.63 17.51 -0.87
C ARG A 148 -18.01 18.90 -0.73
N ASN A 149 -18.81 19.93 -0.50
CA ASN A 149 -18.29 21.28 -0.23
C ASN A 149 -17.45 21.30 1.05
N VAL A 150 -17.88 20.58 2.10
CA VAL A 150 -17.08 20.45 3.33
C VAL A 150 -15.70 19.83 3.03
N LEU A 151 -15.61 18.77 2.22
CA LEU A 151 -14.31 18.22 1.81
C LEU A 151 -13.47 19.23 1.03
N ASN A 152 -14.05 19.90 0.03
CA ASN A 152 -13.34 20.88 -0.81
C ASN A 152 -12.77 22.06 0.00
N ASP A 153 -13.50 22.50 1.02
CA ASP A 153 -13.09 23.63 1.84
C ASP A 153 -11.98 23.27 2.83
N ASN A 154 -11.96 22.02 3.31
CA ASN A 154 -11.13 21.61 4.46
C ASN A 154 -9.98 20.65 4.13
N TYR A 155 -10.04 19.85 3.07
CA TYR A 155 -8.97 18.90 2.73
C TYR A 155 -7.73 19.61 2.14
N GLY A 156 -6.52 19.13 2.48
CA GLY A 156 -5.25 19.72 2.03
C GLY A 156 -4.91 21.07 2.66
N ARG A 157 -5.60 21.46 3.74
CA ARG A 157 -5.39 22.76 4.42
C ARG A 157 -4.40 22.60 5.57
N LYS A 158 -3.18 23.09 5.40
CA LYS A 158 -2.10 22.98 6.41
C LYS A 158 -2.40 23.71 7.73
N GLN A 159 -3.25 24.76 7.72
CA GLN A 159 -3.70 25.49 8.91
C GLN A 159 -5.04 26.21 8.65
N PRO A 160 -5.90 26.45 9.67
CA PRO A 160 -5.83 25.92 11.04
C PRO A 160 -6.25 24.44 11.18
N ALA A 161 -5.81 23.78 12.25
CA ALA A 161 -6.11 22.37 12.58
C ALA A 161 -7.60 22.01 12.59
N VAL A 162 -8.47 23.02 12.74
CA VAL A 162 -9.93 22.89 12.60
C VAL A 162 -10.36 22.28 11.26
N HIS A 163 -9.58 22.47 10.19
CA HIS A 163 -9.90 21.90 8.89
C HIS A 163 -9.77 20.37 8.90
N ALA A 164 -8.67 19.83 9.43
CA ALA A 164 -8.48 18.40 9.56
C ALA A 164 -9.54 17.77 10.47
N GLU A 165 -9.86 18.42 11.60
CA GLU A 165 -10.92 17.95 12.49
C GLU A 165 -12.30 17.96 11.81
N ARG A 166 -12.60 18.97 10.98
CA ARG A 166 -13.85 19.01 10.20
C ARG A 166 -13.95 17.88 9.18
N VAL A 167 -12.83 17.48 8.56
CA VAL A 167 -12.77 16.31 7.68
C VAL A 167 -12.99 15.01 8.48
N LYS A 168 -12.37 14.88 9.66
CA LYS A 168 -12.57 13.71 10.55
C LYS A 168 -14.01 13.59 11.04
N GLU A 169 -14.65 14.70 11.40
CA GLU A 169 -16.08 14.73 11.73
C GLU A 169 -16.92 14.21 10.58
N LEU A 170 -16.64 14.66 9.35
CA LEU A 170 -17.34 14.17 8.18
C LEU A 170 -17.09 12.68 7.93
N TYR A 171 -15.86 12.18 8.12
CA TYR A 171 -15.58 10.74 8.03
C TYR A 171 -16.39 9.94 9.05
N LYS A 172 -16.62 10.49 10.25
CA LYS A 172 -17.49 9.90 11.25
C LYS A 172 -18.96 9.91 10.83
N GLU A 173 -19.45 11.02 10.27
CA GLU A 173 -20.82 11.11 9.73
C GLU A 173 -21.09 10.09 8.62
N LEU A 174 -20.08 9.79 7.80
CA LEU A 174 -20.14 8.84 6.69
C LEU A 174 -19.83 7.38 7.09
N ASP A 175 -19.55 7.12 8.37
CA ASP A 175 -19.12 5.82 8.89
C ASP A 175 -17.93 5.20 8.13
N ILE A 176 -16.93 6.01 7.78
CA ILE A 176 -15.74 5.52 7.04
C ILE A 176 -14.97 4.46 7.84
N GLU A 177 -14.97 4.55 9.18
CA GLU A 177 -14.39 3.51 10.04
C GLU A 177 -15.12 2.16 9.87
N GLY A 178 -16.46 2.15 9.81
CA GLY A 178 -17.23 0.95 9.51
C GLY A 178 -16.93 0.38 8.13
N VAL A 179 -16.79 1.26 7.12
CA VAL A 179 -16.39 0.87 5.75
C VAL A 179 -14.99 0.23 5.76
N TYR A 180 -14.03 0.80 6.49
CA TYR A 180 -12.68 0.24 6.64
C TYR A 180 -12.72 -1.14 7.29
N LYS A 181 -13.45 -1.31 8.41
CA LYS A 181 -13.53 -2.61 9.11
C LYS A 181 -14.11 -3.71 8.22
N ALA A 182 -15.16 -3.38 7.45
CA ALA A 182 -15.73 -4.31 6.48
C ALA A 182 -14.75 -4.66 5.34
N TYR A 183 -13.98 -3.68 4.86
CA TYR A 183 -12.91 -3.90 3.89
C TYR A 183 -11.79 -4.78 4.45
N GLU A 184 -11.33 -4.52 5.68
CA GLU A 184 -10.26 -5.27 6.36
C GLU A 184 -10.62 -6.74 6.51
N ASP A 185 -11.81 -7.04 7.05
CA ASP A 185 -12.26 -8.43 7.23
C ASP A 185 -12.38 -9.15 5.87
N LYS A 186 -12.88 -8.47 4.84
CA LYS A 186 -12.95 -9.02 3.47
C LYS A 186 -11.57 -9.29 2.89
N ALA A 187 -10.66 -8.32 2.97
CA ALA A 187 -9.31 -8.43 2.42
C ALA A 187 -8.53 -9.56 3.09
N ILE A 188 -8.61 -9.68 4.41
CA ILE A 188 -8.00 -10.80 5.16
C ILE A 188 -8.58 -12.13 4.70
N SER A 189 -9.90 -12.27 4.63
CA SER A 189 -10.54 -13.52 4.21
C SER A 189 -10.15 -13.92 2.78
N GLU A 190 -10.12 -12.98 1.83
CA GLU A 190 -9.69 -13.26 0.46
C GLU A 190 -8.21 -13.67 0.37
N LEU A 191 -7.36 -13.08 1.21
CA LEU A 191 -5.94 -13.44 1.31
C LEU A 191 -5.75 -14.83 1.92
N GLU A 192 -6.46 -15.15 2.99
CA GLU A 192 -6.47 -16.49 3.60
C GLU A 192 -6.91 -17.55 2.58
N ASP A 193 -7.97 -17.29 1.81
CA ASP A 193 -8.46 -18.18 0.76
C ASP A 193 -7.43 -18.39 -0.36
N LYS A 194 -6.73 -17.33 -0.78
CA LYS A 194 -5.65 -17.42 -1.78
C LYS A 194 -4.49 -18.25 -1.24
N ILE A 195 -4.06 -18.00 0.00
CA ILE A 195 -2.97 -18.73 0.65
C ILE A 195 -3.34 -20.20 0.83
N ALA A 196 -4.59 -20.52 1.21
CA ALA A 196 -5.04 -21.89 1.40
C ALA A 196 -4.94 -22.75 0.13
N LYS A 197 -5.08 -22.12 -1.05
CA LYS A 197 -5.04 -22.74 -2.38
C LYS A 197 -3.63 -22.87 -2.98
N VAL A 198 -2.60 -22.37 -2.31
CA VAL A 198 -1.20 -22.49 -2.77
C VAL A 198 -0.75 -23.95 -2.73
N ASP A 199 -0.13 -24.39 -3.83
CA ASP A 199 0.53 -25.70 -3.90
C ASP A 199 1.85 -25.67 -3.09
N GLU A 200 1.86 -26.39 -1.97
CA GLU A 200 3.03 -26.47 -1.06
C GLU A 200 4.24 -27.19 -1.66
N SER A 201 4.07 -27.91 -2.79
CA SER A 201 5.20 -28.47 -3.51
C SER A 201 6.02 -27.40 -4.24
N LEU A 202 5.41 -26.23 -4.54
CA LEU A 202 6.07 -25.10 -5.19
C LEU A 202 6.68 -24.13 -4.18
N VAL A 203 5.93 -23.79 -3.13
CA VAL A 203 6.36 -22.86 -2.07
C VAL A 203 5.59 -23.14 -0.78
N PRO A 204 6.25 -23.12 0.38
CA PRO A 204 5.54 -23.28 1.65
C PRO A 204 4.55 -22.14 1.87
N ARG A 205 3.28 -22.47 2.18
CA ARG A 205 2.24 -21.48 2.55
C ARG A 205 2.67 -20.56 3.69
N ALA A 206 3.50 -21.09 4.59
CA ALA A 206 4.07 -20.38 5.72
C ALA A 206 4.81 -19.08 5.33
N VAL A 207 5.36 -18.99 4.11
CA VAL A 207 5.94 -17.75 3.58
C VAL A 207 4.89 -16.65 3.57
N PHE A 208 3.72 -16.90 2.99
CA PHE A 208 2.66 -15.91 2.88
C PHE A 208 1.91 -15.69 4.20
N THR A 209 1.65 -16.76 4.96
CA THR A 209 1.00 -16.65 6.27
C THR A 209 1.82 -15.81 7.25
N ALA A 210 3.15 -15.89 7.21
CA ALA A 210 4.02 -15.06 8.05
C ALA A 210 3.88 -13.57 7.73
N PHE A 211 3.78 -13.19 6.45
CA PHE A 211 3.54 -11.81 6.04
C PHE A 211 2.13 -11.35 6.44
N LEU A 212 1.10 -12.16 6.20
CA LEU A 212 -0.28 -11.82 6.59
C LEU A 212 -0.39 -11.63 8.10
N ASN A 213 0.13 -12.54 8.92
CA ASN A 213 0.06 -12.44 10.38
C ASN A 213 0.78 -11.21 10.94
N LYS A 214 1.79 -10.70 10.23
CA LYS A 214 2.51 -9.48 10.64
C LYS A 214 1.70 -8.21 10.38
N VAL A 215 0.79 -8.24 9.41
CA VAL A 215 0.03 -7.06 8.94
C VAL A 215 -1.43 -7.09 9.41
N ALA A 216 -2.05 -8.27 9.47
CA ALA A 216 -3.46 -8.42 9.80
C ALA A 216 -3.79 -7.76 11.15
N LYS A 217 -4.72 -6.81 11.13
CA LYS A 217 -5.22 -6.10 12.31
C LYS A 217 -4.10 -5.45 13.15
N ARG A 218 -3.03 -4.97 12.50
CA ARG A 218 -1.96 -4.25 13.20
C ARG A 218 -2.49 -2.93 13.76
N THR A 219 -1.91 -2.49 14.86
CA THR A 219 -2.26 -1.23 15.52
C THR A 219 -1.21 -0.13 15.31
N LYS A 220 -0.15 -0.41 14.54
CA LYS A 220 0.95 0.50 14.20
C LYS A 220 1.71 0.05 12.97
#